data_AF-A0A377BZM8-F1
#
_entry.id   AF-A0A377BZM8-F1
#
_cell.length_a   1.000
_cell.length_b   1.000
_cell.length_c   1.000
_cell.angle_alpha   90.00
_cell.angle_beta   90.00
_cell.angle_gamma   90.00
#
_symmetry.space_group_name_H-M   'P 1'
#
loop_
_entity.id
_entity.type
_entity.pdbx_description
1 polymer ?
#
loop_
_entity_poly.entity_id
_entity_poly.type
_entity_poly.pdbx_seq_one_letter_code
_entity_poly.pdbx_strand_id
1 'polypeptide(L)' 'MPAIKAQDGTPDWNLIERLLKEWQPDEIIVGLPLNMDGTEQPLTARARKFANRIHGRFGVEGKTP' A
#
# COMPACT_ATOMS: atom_id res chain seq x y z
N MET A 1 -6.64 12.74 -9.53
CA MET A 1 -7.60 11.93 -8.73
C MET A 1 -7.46 12.34 -7.27
N PRO A 2 -8.55 12.41 -6.49
CA PRO A 2 -8.46 12.68 -5.06
C PRO A 2 -7.77 11.52 -4.32
N ALA A 3 -7.06 11.82 -3.24
CA ALA A 3 -6.43 10.81 -2.40
C ALA A 3 -7.49 9.94 -1.69
N ILE A 4 -7.23 8.64 -1.58
CA ILE A 4 -8.05 7.72 -0.77
C ILE A 4 -7.69 7.96 0.70
N LYS A 5 -8.65 8.45 1.48
CA LYS A 5 -8.45 8.62 2.92
C LYS A 5 -8.46 7.26 3.62
N ALA A 6 -7.47 7.03 4.47
CA ALA A 6 -7.48 5.93 5.42
C ALA A 6 -8.05 6.40 6.76
N GLN A 7 -8.83 5.55 7.42
CA GLN A 7 -9.26 5.73 8.81
C GLN A 7 -8.43 4.77 9.68
N ASP A 8 -7.66 5.30 10.62
CA ASP A 8 -6.77 4.53 11.51
C ASP A 8 -5.85 3.53 10.77
N GLY A 9 -5.33 3.95 9.62
CA GLY A 9 -4.44 3.14 8.78
C GLY A 9 -5.16 2.07 7.95
N THR A 10 -6.50 2.09 7.90
CA THR A 10 -7.31 1.21 7.06
C THR A 10 -8.02 2.03 5.96
N PRO A 11 -7.69 1.82 4.68
CA PRO A 11 -8.42 2.45 3.58
C PRO A 11 -9.71 1.69 3.27
N ASP A 12 -10.59 2.30 2.48
CA ASP A 12 -11.71 1.59 1.86
C ASP A 12 -11.17 0.61 0.80
N TRP A 13 -11.22 -0.68 1.15
CA TRP A 13 -10.75 -1.76 0.28
C TRP A 13 -11.61 -1.96 -0.97
N ASN A 14 -12.90 -1.62 -0.93
CA ASN A 14 -13.78 -1.72 -2.10
C ASN A 14 -13.39 -0.67 -3.15
N LEU A 15 -12.97 0.52 -2.70
CA LEU A 15 -12.47 1.55 -3.60
C LEU A 15 -11.14 1.14 -4.23
N ILE A 16 -10.22 0.57 -3.44
CA ILE A 16 -8.96 0.03 -3.97
C ILE A 16 -9.23 -1.07 -5.00
N GLU A 17 -10.13 -2.02 -4.69
CA GLU A 17 -10.48 -3.10 -5.62
C GLU A 17 -11.01 -2.57 -6.95
N ARG A 18 -11.91 -1.58 -6.91
CA ARG A 18 -12.45 -0.93 -8.11
C ARG A 18 -11.34 -0.33 -8.96
N LEU A 19 -10.40 0.40 -8.34
CA LEU A 19 -9.28 1.01 -9.05
C LEU A 19 -8.34 -0.04 -9.65
N LEU A 20 -8.04 -1.12 -8.91
CA LEU A 20 -7.19 -2.18 -9.45
C LEU A 20 -7.83 -2.89 -10.65
N LYS A 21 -9.16 -3.11 -10.62
CA LYS A 21 -9.89 -3.70 -11.75
C LYS A 21 -9.99 -2.75 -12.95
N GLU A 22 -10.18 -1.47 -12.69
CA GLU A 22 -10.29 -0.44 -13.74
C GLU A 22 -8.95 -0.21 -14.44
N TRP A 23 -7.87 -0.11 -13.67
CA TRP A 23 -6.55 0.27 -14.20
C TRP A 23 -5.69 -0.94 -14.61
N GLN A 24 -5.97 -2.13 -14.05
CA GLN A 24 -5.22 -3.36 -14.30
C GLN A 24 -3.69 -3.17 -14.25
N PRO A 25 -3.15 -2.57 -13.17
CA PRO A 25 -1.72 -2.34 -13.10
C PRO A 25 -0.96 -3.66 -12.99
N ASP A 26 0.20 -3.74 -13.65
CA ASP A 26 1.12 -4.86 -13.49
C ASP A 26 1.68 -4.93 -12.07
N GLU A 27 1.98 -3.78 -11.46
CA GLU A 27 2.58 -3.67 -10.12
C GLU A 27 2.08 -2.44 -9.35
N ILE A 28 2.21 -2.48 -8.02
CA ILE A 28 1.89 -1.37 -7.13
C ILE A 28 3.13 -0.99 -6.31
N ILE A 29 3.39 0.32 -6.21
CA ILE A 29 4.48 0.87 -5.41
C ILE A 29 3.93 1.31 -4.06
N VAL A 30 4.52 0.79 -2.98
CA VAL A 30 4.21 1.20 -1.60
C VAL A 30 5.44 1.88 -1.02
N GLY A 31 5.31 3.16 -0.66
CA GLY A 31 6.41 3.90 -0.04
C GLY A 31 6.85 3.28 1.28
N LEU A 32 8.16 3.13 1.47
CA LEU A 32 8.78 2.61 2.69
C LEU A 32 9.41 3.75 3.50
N PRO A 33 8.70 4.31 4.51
CA PRO A 33 9.21 5.43 5.26
C PRO A 33 10.28 4.96 6.25
N LEU A 34 11.47 5.54 6.16
CA LEU A 34 12.62 5.24 7.03
C LEU A 34 13.03 6.50 7.81
N ASN A 35 13.83 6.31 8.85
CA ASN A 35 14.53 7.41 9.51
C ASN A 35 15.58 8.03 8.57
N MET A 36 16.09 9.22 8.92
CA MET A 36 17.10 9.90 8.08
C MET A 36 18.41 9.10 7.92
N ASP A 37 18.72 8.23 8.88
CA ASP A 37 19.88 7.32 8.83
C ASP A 37 19.58 5.99 8.11
N GLY A 38 18.37 5.84 7.54
CA GLY A 38 17.92 4.64 6.85
C GLY A 38 17.39 3.53 7.77
N THR A 39 17.37 3.72 9.08
CA THR A 39 16.83 2.71 10.00
C THR A 39 15.30 2.65 9.95
N GLU A 40 14.73 1.49 10.29
CA GLU A 40 13.28 1.31 10.34
C GLU A 40 12.65 2.08 11.51
N GLN A 41 11.38 2.44 11.32
CA GLN A 41 10.52 3.06 12.32
C GLN A 41 9.16 2.35 12.38
N PRO A 42 8.31 2.60 13.38
CA PRO A 42 7.02 1.91 13.51
C PRO A 42 6.12 2.01 12.26
N LEU A 43 6.24 3.11 11.50
CA LEU A 43 5.49 3.30 10.25
C LEU A 43 6.00 2.40 9.11
N THR A 44 7.29 2.05 9.09
CA THR A 44 7.89 1.11 8.13
C THR A 44 7.18 -0.23 8.17
N ALA A 45 6.96 -0.76 9.38
CA ALA A 45 6.24 -2.02 9.58
C ALA A 45 4.77 -1.95 9.11
N ARG A 46 4.11 -0.79 9.26
CA ARG A 46 2.75 -0.58 8.75
C ARG A 46 2.71 -0.54 7.22
N ALA A 47 3.69 0.11 6.58
CA ALA A 47 3.82 0.14 5.12
C ALA A 47 4.03 -1.29 4.55
N ARG A 48 4.94 -2.08 5.13
CA ARG A 48 5.14 -3.49 4.73
C ARG A 48 3.86 -4.32 4.90
N LYS A 49 3.15 -4.17 6.03
CA LYS A 49 1.86 -4.84 6.25
C LYS A 49 0.81 -4.43 5.22
N PHE A 50 0.79 -3.17 4.80
CA PHE A 50 -0.13 -2.69 3.77
C PHE A 50 0.16 -3.31 2.40
N ALA A 51 1.43 -3.33 1.97
CA ALA A 51 1.86 -4.01 0.75
C ALA A 51 1.45 -5.49 0.73
N ASN A 52 1.72 -6.21 1.83
CA ASN A 52 1.35 -7.62 1.97
C ASN A 52 -0.19 -7.83 1.92
N ARG A 53 -0.97 -6.89 2.46
CA ARG A 53 -2.45 -6.96 2.40
C ARG A 53 -2.96 -6.74 0.99
N ILE A 54 -2.38 -5.83 0.22
CA ILE A 54 -2.72 -5.64 -1.20
C ILE A 54 -2.44 -6.93 -1.96
N HIS A 55 -1.24 -7.48 -1.81
CA HIS A 55 -0.85 -8.72 -2.46
C HIS A 55 -1.78 -9.88 -2.10
N GLY A 56 -2.04 -10.09 -0.80
CA GLY A 56 -2.93 -11.17 -0.34
C GLY A 56 -4.41 -11.00 -0.74
N ARG A 57 -4.90 -9.75 -0.91
CA ARG A 57 -6.29 -9.49 -1.30
C ARG A 57 -6.52 -9.55 -2.81
N PHE A 58 -5.55 -9.08 -3.59
CA PHE A 58 -5.76 -8.79 -5.01
C PHE A 58 -4.78 -9.50 -5.95
N GLY A 59 -3.79 -10.21 -5.43
CA GLY A 59 -2.79 -10.92 -6.22
C GLY A 59 -1.79 -10.03 -6.97
N VAL A 60 -1.89 -8.70 -6.81
CA VAL A 60 -0.97 -7.74 -7.45
C VAL A 60 0.31 -7.66 -6.64
N GLU A 61 1.46 -7.62 -7.31
CA GLU A 61 2.75 -7.51 -6.63
C GLU A 61 2.92 -6.10 -6.05
N GLY A 62 3.10 -6.04 -4.72
CA GLY A 62 3.38 -4.80 -4.00
C GLY A 62 4.86 -4.71 -3.70
N LYS A 63 5.59 -3.79 -4.34
CA LYS A 63 7.01 -3.56 -4.07
C LYS A 63 7.19 -2.40 -3.11
N THR A 64 8.01 -2.61 -2.09
CA THR A 64 8.61 -1.54 -1.27
C THR A 64 10.02 -1.31 -1.78
N PRO A 65 10.38 -0.08 -2.21
CA PRO A 65 11.75 0.25 -2.61
C PRO A 65 12.71 0.21 -1.42
#